data_AF-A0A4D9EMR0-F1
#
_entry.id   AF-A0A4D9EMR0-F1
#
_cell.length_a   1.000
_cell.length_b   1.000
_cell.length_c   1.000
_cell.angle_alpha   90.00
_cell.angle_beta   90.00
_cell.angle_gamma   90.00
#
_symmetry.space_group_name_H-M   'P 1'
#
loop_
_entity.id
_entity.type
_entity.pdbx_description
1 polymer ?
#
loop_
_entity_poly.entity_id
_entity_poly.type
_entity_poly.pdbx_seq_one_letter_code
_entity_poly.pdbx_strand_id
1 'polypeptide(L)'
;MQGAQFLTELAPLCRISCSDGEEYTIYSCIRGRLMEVNENILDNPTILQEKPSTEGYIAVVLPKFEESKTITQGLLTQKEYEEVLLKRFNSTS
;
A
#
# COMPACT_ATOMS: atom_id res chain seq x y z
N MET A 1 -17.95 4.93 -9.55
CA MET A 1 -17.76 3.64 -10.26
C MET A 1 -16.26 3.39 -10.36
N GLN A 2 -15.64 2.81 -9.32
CA GLN A 2 -14.18 2.55 -9.33
C GLN A 2 -13.82 1.04 -9.37
N GLY A 3 -14.79 0.15 -9.59
CA GLY A 3 -14.56 -1.30 -9.65
C GLY A 3 -14.32 -1.80 -11.08
N ALA A 4 -13.23 -1.40 -11.73
CA ALA A 4 -12.81 -1.99 -13.02
C ALA A 4 -11.38 -1.63 -13.46
N GLN A 5 -10.64 -0.82 -12.69
CA GLN A 5 -9.32 -0.38 -13.12
C GLN A 5 -8.30 -1.50 -12.97
N PHE A 6 -7.56 -1.78 -14.05
CA PHE A 6 -6.40 -2.65 -14.00
C PHE A 6 -5.18 -1.82 -13.59
N LEU A 7 -4.53 -2.23 -12.51
CA LEU A 7 -3.36 -1.58 -11.93
C LEU A 7 -2.09 -2.32 -12.33
N THR A 8 -1.03 -1.54 -12.52
CA THR A 8 0.35 -2.03 -12.62
C THR A 8 1.05 -1.82 -11.28
N GLU A 9 2.23 -2.42 -11.08
CA GLU A 9 3.00 -2.29 -9.83
C GLU A 9 3.32 -0.82 -9.47
N LEU A 10 3.52 0.01 -10.50
CA LEU A 10 3.82 1.44 -10.39
C LEU A 10 2.58 2.33 -10.49
N ALA A 11 1.38 1.76 -10.48
CA ALA A 11 0.17 2.56 -10.51
C ALA A 11 -0.02 3.29 -9.17
N PRO A 12 -0.14 4.63 -9.16
CA PRO A 12 -0.42 5.38 -7.95
C PRO A 12 -1.86 5.10 -7.48
N LEU A 13 -2.02 4.76 -6.20
CA LEU A 13 -3.32 4.51 -5.56
C LEU A 13 -3.88 5.80 -4.95
N CYS A 14 -3.07 6.46 -4.13
CA CYS A 14 -3.43 7.71 -3.46
C CYS A 14 -2.19 8.52 -3.11
N ARG A 15 -2.40 9.77 -2.72
CA ARG A 15 -1.37 10.65 -2.16
C ARG A 15 -1.77 11.03 -0.74
N ILE A 16 -0.85 10.79 0.20
CA ILE A 16 -0.99 11.18 1.61
C ILE A 16 -0.26 12.51 1.77
N SER A 17 -0.95 13.51 2.29
CA SER A 17 -0.36 14.82 2.60
C SER A 17 -0.29 14.98 4.11
N CYS A 18 0.91 15.26 4.61
CA CYS A 18 1.20 15.42 6.02
C CYS A 18 1.11 16.91 6.44
N SER A 19 0.89 17.17 7.73
CA SER A 19 0.74 18.52 8.27
C SER A 19 2.02 19.36 8.22
N ASP A 20 3.19 18.72 8.08
CA ASP A 20 4.49 19.33 7.85
C ASP A 20 4.70 19.75 6.38
N GLY A 21 3.73 19.46 5.50
CA GLY A 21 3.78 19.78 4.08
C GLY A 21 4.40 18.68 3.21
N GLU A 22 4.82 17.55 3.79
CA GLU A 22 5.33 16.42 3.01
C GLU A 22 4.19 15.67 2.30
N GLU A 23 4.46 15.19 1.09
CA GLU A 23 3.51 14.39 0.32
C GLU A 23 4.11 13.02 -0.07
N TYR A 24 3.35 11.96 0.19
CA TYR A 24 3.74 10.58 -0.07
C TYR A 24 2.78 9.95 -1.07
N THR A 25 3.30 9.51 -2.22
CA THR A 25 2.50 8.75 -3.19
C THR A 25 2.57 7.26 -2.86
N ILE A 26 1.42 6.64 -2.65
CA ILE A 26 1.29 5.21 -2.39
C ILE A 26 1.06 4.50 -3.73
N TYR A 27 1.87 3.48 -4.00
CA TYR A 27 1.79 2.69 -5.23
C TYR A 27 1.18 1.31 -4.96
N SER A 28 0.61 0.69 -6.01
CA SER A 28 -0.03 -0.62 -5.89
C SER A 28 0.92 -1.75 -5.51
N CYS A 29 2.20 -1.67 -5.88
CA CYS A 29 3.25 -2.68 -5.68
C CYS A 29 2.97 -4.05 -6.34
N ILE A 30 1.78 -4.27 -6.87
CA ILE A 30 1.33 -5.50 -7.51
C ILE A 30 0.47 -5.17 -8.73
N ARG A 31 0.39 -6.08 -9.69
CA ARG A 31 -0.53 -5.97 -10.83
C ARG A 31 -1.85 -6.66 -10.50
N GLY A 32 -2.97 -6.06 -10.86
CA GLY A 32 -4.27 -6.65 -10.59
C GLY A 32 -5.43 -5.72 -10.86
N ARG A 33 -6.65 -6.23 -10.63
CA ARG A 33 -7.87 -5.43 -10.71
C ARG A 33 -8.11 -4.76 -9.36
N LEU A 34 -8.31 -3.45 -9.36
CA LEU A 34 -8.76 -2.72 -8.18
C LEU A 34 -10.21 -3.13 -7.89
N MET A 35 -10.42 -3.74 -6.72
CA MET A 35 -11.74 -4.18 -6.27
C MET A 35 -12.38 -3.12 -5.39
N GLU A 36 -11.61 -2.53 -4.48
CA GLU A 36 -12.10 -1.59 -3.49
C GLU A 36 -11.00 -0.60 -3.09
N VAL A 37 -11.42 0.64 -2.78
CA VAL A 37 -10.59 1.66 -2.12
C VAL A 37 -11.33 2.02 -0.84
N ASN A 38 -10.59 2.13 0.27
CA ASN A 38 -11.18 2.46 1.55
C ASN A 38 -11.49 3.96 1.61
N GLU A 39 -12.74 4.35 1.34
CA GLU A 39 -13.15 5.75 1.38
C GLU A 39 -13.16 6.31 2.82
N ASN A 40 -13.19 5.46 3.86
CA ASN A 40 -13.18 5.92 5.26
C ASN A 40 -11.90 6.66 5.64
N ILE A 41 -10.79 6.46 4.92
CA ILE A 41 -9.53 7.19 5.16
C ILE A 41 -9.64 8.66 4.77
N LEU A 42 -10.61 9.03 3.92
CA LEU A 42 -10.87 10.42 3.54
C LEU A 42 -11.58 11.16 4.68
N ASP A 43 -12.52 10.48 5.35
CA ASP A 43 -13.27 11.02 6.47
C ASP A 43 -12.46 10.99 7.77
N ASN A 44 -11.65 9.94 7.96
CA ASN A 44 -10.83 9.77 9.15
C ASN A 44 -9.41 9.28 8.80
N PRO A 45 -8.48 10.17 8.42
CA PRO A 45 -7.13 9.79 8.02
C PRO A 45 -6.28 9.19 9.16
N THR A 46 -6.68 9.32 10.43
CA THR A 46 -5.92 8.78 11.56
C THR A 46 -5.89 7.24 11.57
N ILE A 47 -6.87 6.57 10.95
CA ILE A 47 -6.92 5.11 10.91
C ILE A 47 -5.75 4.49 10.14
N LEU A 48 -5.11 5.25 9.23
CA LEU A 48 -3.88 4.86 8.55
C LEU A 48 -2.73 4.64 9.55
N GLN A 49 -2.71 5.40 10.65
CA GLN A 49 -1.70 5.30 11.70
C GLN A 49 -2.13 4.34 12.82
N GLU A 50 -3.40 4.42 13.24
CA GLU A 50 -3.90 3.62 14.38
C GLU A 50 -4.11 2.15 14.02
N LYS A 51 -4.58 1.87 12.79
CA LYS A 51 -5.04 0.55 12.37
C LYS A 51 -4.53 0.16 10.97
N PRO A 52 -3.22 0.26 10.68
CA PRO A 52 -2.67 0.04 9.33
C PRO A 52 -2.93 -1.39 8.79
N SER A 53 -3.05 -2.38 9.68
CA SER A 53 -3.26 -3.78 9.31
C SER A 53 -4.74 -4.21 9.29
N THR A 54 -5.67 -3.32 9.64
CA THR A 54 -7.11 -3.63 9.71
C THR A 54 -7.94 -2.56 9.01
N GLU A 55 -8.54 -1.62 9.74
CA GLU A 55 -9.45 -0.61 9.19
C GLU A 55 -8.74 0.47 8.36
N GLY A 56 -7.42 0.59 8.50
CA GLY A 56 -6.57 1.53 7.75
C GLY A 56 -6.01 0.98 6.44
N TYR A 57 -6.59 -0.09 5.89
CA TYR A 57 -6.19 -0.55 4.56
C TYR A 57 -6.51 0.53 3.50
N ILE A 58 -5.71 0.60 2.44
CA ILE A 58 -5.87 1.63 1.38
C ILE A 58 -6.72 1.10 0.23
N ALA A 59 -6.39 -0.10 -0.26
CA ALA A 59 -7.08 -0.70 -1.40
C ALA A 59 -7.04 -2.22 -1.31
N VAL A 60 -8.07 -2.85 -1.88
CA VAL A 60 -8.11 -4.29 -2.14
C VAL A 60 -7.89 -4.49 -3.64
N VAL A 61 -6.81 -5.19 -3.97
CA VAL A 61 -6.43 -5.49 -5.35
C VAL A 61 -6.47 -6.99 -5.56
N LEU A 62 -7.15 -7.43 -6.62
CA LEU A 62 -7.25 -8.83 -7.01
C LEU A 62 -6.24 -9.12 -8.13
N PRO A 63 -5.16 -9.86 -7.86
CA PRO A 63 -4.22 -10.28 -8.89
C PRO A 63 -4.86 -11.24 -9.90
N LYS A 64 -4.29 -11.36 -11.09
CA LYS A 64 -4.65 -12.45 -12.00
C LYS A 64 -4.16 -13.78 -11.41
N PHE A 65 -4.99 -14.82 -11.52
CA PHE A 65 -4.72 -16.14 -10.94
C PHE A 65 -3.37 -16.71 -11.41
N GLU A 66 -3.05 -16.57 -12.69
CA GLU A 66 -1.80 -17.07 -13.29
C GLU A 66 -0.55 -16.36 -12.76
N GLU A 67 -0.67 -15.08 -12.38
CA GLU A 67 0.45 -14.24 -11.91
C GLU A 67 0.54 -14.18 -10.38
N SER A 68 -0.49 -14.67 -9.66
CA SER A 68 -0.61 -14.58 -8.20
C SER A 68 0.61 -15.14 -7.45
N LYS A 69 1.16 -16.27 -7.91
CA LYS A 69 2.33 -16.92 -7.28
C LYS A 69 3.63 -16.16 -7.52
N THR A 70 3.77 -15.49 -8.65
CA THR A 70 4.97 -14.72 -9.00
C THR A 70 4.98 -13.37 -8.31
N ILE A 71 3.81 -12.74 -8.18
CA ILE A 71 3.67 -11.44 -7.52
C ILE A 71 4.13 -11.50 -6.06
N THR A 72 3.77 -12.55 -5.33
CA THR A 72 4.17 -12.70 -3.92
C THR A 72 5.66 -13.03 -3.75
N GLN A 73 6.34 -13.56 -4.78
CA GLN A 73 7.77 -13.86 -4.72
C GLN A 73 8.66 -12.60 -4.76
N GLY A 74 8.16 -11.51 -5.36
CA GLY A 74 8.86 -10.23 -5.39
C GLY A 74 8.69 -9.39 -4.12
N LEU A 75 7.82 -9.82 -3.21
CA LEU A 75 7.55 -9.11 -1.96
C LEU A 75 8.45 -9.62 -0.84
N LEU A 76 8.76 -8.71 0.08
CA LEU A 76 9.49 -9.04 1.29
C LEU A 76 8.60 -9.84 2.23
N THR A 77 9.19 -10.83 2.89
CA THR A 77 8.61 -11.42 4.10
C THR A 77 8.59 -10.39 5.23
N GLN A 78 7.75 -10.62 6.24
CA GLN A 78 7.68 -9.77 7.43
C GLN A 78 9.06 -9.51 8.05
N LYS A 79 9.87 -10.57 8.21
CA LYS A 79 11.21 -10.49 8.79
C LYS A 79 12.16 -9.63 7.93
N GLU A 80 12.15 -9.83 6.62
CA GLU A 80 13.00 -9.03 5.72
C GLU A 80 12.60 -7.55 5.73
N TYR A 81 11.31 -7.25 5.84
CA TYR A 81 10.82 -5.88 5.95
C TYR A 81 11.26 -5.23 7.28
N GLU A 82 11.16 -5.95 8.39
CA GLU A 82 11.67 -5.48 9.70
C GLU A 82 13.17 -5.18 9.66
N GLU A 83 13.97 -6.03 9.00
CA GLU A 83 15.41 -5.79 8.81
C GLU A 83 15.69 -4.52 7.99
N VAL A 84 14.87 -4.23 6.98
CA VAL A 84 14.97 -2.98 6.21
C VAL A 84 14.65 -1.77 7.09
N LEU A 85 13.61 -1.85 7.94
CA LEU A 85 13.26 -0.77 8.86
C LEU A 85 14.37 -0.48 9.87
N LEU A 86 14.96 -1.52 10.46
CA LEU A 86 16.08 -1.39 11.40
C LEU A 86 17.29 -0.73 10.73
N LYS A 87 17.63 -1.12 9.50
CA LYS A 87 18.72 -0.49 8.73
C LYS A 87 18.46 0.99 8.45
N ARG A 88 17.22 1.36 8.09
CA ARG A 88 16.84 2.76 7.87
C ARG A 88 16.97 3.59 9.14
N PHE A 89 16.50 3.06 10.28
CA PHE A 89 16.60 3.73 11.57
C PHE A 89 18.06 3.99 11.97
N ASN A 90 18.90 2.96 11.86
CA ASN A 90 20.33 3.06 12.19
C ASN A 90 21.13 3.96 11.23
N SER A 91 20.65 4.17 10.01
CA SER A 91 21.29 5.07 9.03
C SER A 91 20.93 6.54 9.25
N THR A 92 19.90 6.80 10.07
CA THR A 92 19.40 8.15 10.39
C THR A 92 19.85 8.60 11.79
N SER A 93 20.66 7.78 12.49
CA SER A 93 21.23 8.06 13.82
C SER A 93 22.71 8.44 13.74
#